data_AF-A0A336LY42-F1
#
_entry.id   AF-A0A336LY42-F1
#
_cell.length_a   1.000
_cell.length_b   1.000
_cell.length_c   1.000
_cell.angle_alpha   90.00
_cell.angle_beta   90.00
_cell.angle_gamma   90.00
#
_symmetry.space_group_name_H-M   'P 1'
#
loop_
_entity.id
_entity.type
_entity.pdbx_description
1 polymer ?
#
loop_
_entity_poly.entity_id
_entity_poly.type
_entity_poly.pdbx_seq_one_letter_code
_entity_poly.pdbx_strand_id
1 'polypeptide(L)'
;MDSVRVSSSSLAIQFLALNLFFHIVLSVDYCAIQKQKCHNKPHIGCEKKATFQLNQKCYDMEVIPMTQSMKDAVVNRHNQLRNKLAAGKTPKYPSASMMKEIFWDDELEEVACKHVKWCQFDHDSCRATRSYDHPGQNLRKSSDYVHIAPNYEEILVETTDDWFDEYSNVASSIVDKYESRGGKLYGHFTVMSRDVQDKMGCCMVQYLHYERNYWWRNTLVTCDYRETNFIGNPVYRRGPPTSECREWGSDYKPSPRYPYLCTNQKSGRSYDPYYGSESQTSEVVVSLNSTSS
;
A
#
# COMPACT_ATOMS: atom_id res chain seq x y z
N MET A 1 -58.42 59.42 -7.92
CA MET A 1 -58.03 58.27 -7.07
C MET A 1 -57.73 57.08 -7.96
N ASP A 2 -56.60 57.22 -8.65
CA ASP A 2 -55.50 56.27 -8.85
C ASP A 2 -55.76 54.77 -9.02
N SER A 3 -55.35 54.32 -10.21
CA SER A 3 -55.00 52.95 -10.59
C SER A 3 -53.84 52.41 -9.75
N VAL A 4 -53.95 51.18 -9.23
CA VAL A 4 -52.81 50.41 -8.73
C VAL A 4 -52.84 48.97 -9.27
N ARG A 5 -51.72 48.63 -9.90
CA ARG A 5 -51.36 47.36 -10.53
C ARG A 5 -51.26 46.22 -9.51
N VAL A 6 -51.70 45.04 -9.91
CA VAL A 6 -51.33 43.77 -9.27
C VAL A 6 -49.88 43.47 -9.64
N SER A 7 -49.00 43.46 -8.63
CA SER A 7 -47.59 43.11 -8.74
C SER A 7 -47.41 41.60 -8.54
N SER A 8 -46.75 40.97 -9.51
CA SER A 8 -46.29 39.60 -9.52
C SER A 8 -45.05 39.40 -8.63
N SER A 9 -45.12 38.48 -7.67
CA SER A 9 -43.94 37.93 -7.00
C SER A 9 -44.15 36.47 -6.62
N SER A 10 -43.57 35.61 -7.47
CA SER A 10 -43.04 34.26 -7.28
C SER A 10 -43.20 33.60 -5.90
N LEU A 11 -44.02 32.54 -5.85
CA LEU A 11 -43.75 31.38 -5.00
C LEU A 11 -43.43 30.17 -5.89
N ALA A 12 -42.17 30.08 -6.29
CA ALA A 12 -41.60 28.82 -6.75
C ALA A 12 -41.21 28.02 -5.49
N ILE A 13 -42.00 27.00 -5.17
CA ILE A 13 -41.68 26.01 -4.15
C ILE A 13 -40.46 25.23 -4.68
N GLN A 14 -39.25 25.61 -4.26
CA GLN A 14 -38.04 24.82 -4.48
C GLN A 14 -38.14 23.56 -3.62
N PHE A 15 -38.40 22.43 -4.27
CA PHE A 15 -38.17 21.11 -3.69
C PHE A 15 -36.67 20.95 -3.41
N LEU A 16 -36.24 21.18 -2.17
CA LEU A 16 -34.94 20.75 -1.68
C LEU A 16 -34.96 19.22 -1.56
N ALA A 17 -34.63 18.52 -2.64
CA ALA A 17 -34.31 17.11 -2.60
C ALA A 17 -32.95 16.96 -1.89
N LEU A 18 -32.98 16.70 -0.59
CA LEU A 18 -31.81 16.34 0.20
C LEU A 18 -31.35 14.95 -0.28
N ASN A 19 -30.43 14.91 -1.24
CA ASN A 19 -29.76 13.68 -1.67
C ASN A 19 -28.81 13.21 -0.56
N LEU A 20 -29.36 12.53 0.45
CA LEU A 20 -28.60 11.70 1.38
C LEU A 20 -28.06 10.49 0.60
N PHE A 21 -26.91 10.66 -0.04
CA PHE A 21 -26.10 9.53 -0.47
C PHE A 21 -25.57 8.83 0.79
N PHE A 22 -26.32 7.86 1.28
CA PHE A 22 -25.78 6.84 2.18
C PHE A 22 -24.70 6.08 1.41
N HIS A 23 -23.44 6.48 1.56
CA HIS A 23 -22.34 5.58 1.23
C HIS A 23 -22.41 4.41 2.20
N ILE A 24 -22.98 3.30 1.73
CA ILE A 24 -22.84 2.02 2.42
C ILE A 24 -21.36 1.69 2.40
N VAL A 25 -20.64 1.98 3.48
CA VAL A 25 -19.32 1.40 3.72
C VAL A 25 -19.56 -0.08 3.97
N LEU A 26 -19.46 -0.88 2.91
CA LEU A 26 -19.53 -2.33 3.03
C LEU A 26 -18.29 -2.79 3.81
N SER A 27 -18.45 -2.96 5.12
CA SER A 27 -17.43 -3.57 5.97
C SER A 27 -17.03 -4.92 5.38
N VAL A 28 -15.72 -5.14 5.21
CA VAL A 28 -15.19 -6.39 4.67
C VAL A 28 -15.24 -7.48 5.76
N ASP A 29 -15.99 -8.55 5.52
CA ASP A 29 -15.99 -9.73 6.40
C ASP A 29 -14.73 -10.58 6.18
N TYR A 30 -13.66 -10.22 6.88
CA TYR A 30 -12.41 -10.99 6.87
C TYR A 30 -12.53 -12.37 7.49
N CYS A 31 -13.53 -12.63 8.33
CA CYS A 31 -13.76 -13.97 8.87
C CYS A 31 -14.38 -14.89 7.80
N ALA A 32 -15.17 -14.35 6.87
CA ALA A 32 -15.61 -15.08 5.68
C ALA A 32 -14.42 -15.37 4.74
N ILE A 33 -13.57 -14.35 4.47
CA ILE A 33 -12.35 -14.54 3.67
C ILE A 33 -11.45 -15.59 4.31
N GLN A 34 -11.30 -15.59 5.64
CA GLN A 34 -10.53 -16.60 6.36
C GLN A 34 -10.98 -18.03 6.03
N LYS A 35 -12.28 -18.28 6.06
CA LYS A 35 -12.85 -19.60 5.77
C LYS A 35 -12.59 -20.02 4.32
N GLN A 36 -12.62 -19.07 3.40
CA GLN A 36 -12.50 -19.34 1.96
C GLN A 36 -11.04 -19.48 1.50
N LYS A 37 -10.15 -18.60 1.97
CA LYS A 37 -8.81 -18.40 1.37
C LYS A 37 -7.64 -18.71 2.30
N CYS A 38 -7.85 -18.79 3.63
CA CYS A 38 -6.75 -18.94 4.59
C CYS A 38 -6.47 -20.38 5.03
N HIS A 39 -7.14 -21.38 4.45
CA HIS A 39 -6.90 -22.80 4.78
C HIS A 39 -6.96 -23.06 6.30
N ASN A 40 -7.95 -22.47 6.98
CA ASN A 40 -8.14 -22.49 8.44
C ASN A 40 -7.10 -21.75 9.30
N LYS A 41 -6.10 -21.09 8.70
CA LYS A 41 -5.23 -20.17 9.44
C LYS A 41 -5.99 -18.91 9.84
N PRO A 42 -5.67 -18.28 10.99
CA PRO A 42 -6.27 -17.02 11.37
C PRO A 42 -5.93 -15.90 10.38
N HIS A 43 -6.93 -15.11 10.02
CA HIS A 43 -6.77 -13.93 9.17
C HIS A 43 -6.52 -12.70 10.04
N ILE A 44 -5.58 -11.83 9.65
CA ILE A 44 -5.18 -10.65 10.43
C ILE A 44 -6.34 -9.68 10.71
N GLY A 45 -7.30 -9.60 9.79
CA GLY A 45 -8.53 -8.82 9.92
C GLY A 45 -9.71 -9.52 10.62
N CYS A 46 -9.59 -10.79 11.03
CA CYS A 46 -10.64 -11.51 11.76
C CYS A 46 -10.31 -11.58 13.26
N GLU A 47 -10.71 -10.56 14.01
CA GLU A 47 -10.29 -10.32 15.40
C GLU A 47 -10.73 -11.40 16.41
N LYS A 48 -11.75 -12.22 16.09
CA LYS A 48 -12.25 -13.26 17.01
C LYS A 48 -11.26 -14.40 17.28
N LYS A 49 -10.17 -14.49 16.51
CA LYS A 49 -9.07 -15.46 16.66
C LYS A 49 -7.74 -14.81 16.27
N ALA A 50 -7.45 -13.61 16.76
CA ALA A 50 -6.30 -12.84 16.30
C ALA A 50 -5.00 -13.66 16.28
N THR A 51 -4.29 -13.62 15.15
CA THR A 51 -2.96 -14.22 14.98
C THR A 51 -1.97 -13.70 16.02
N PHE A 52 -2.17 -12.45 16.43
CA PHE A 52 -1.30 -11.74 17.35
C PHE A 52 -2.03 -11.33 18.61
N GLN A 53 -1.23 -11.13 19.66
CA GLN A 53 -1.63 -10.34 20.82
C GLN A 53 -1.00 -8.95 20.67
N LEU A 54 -1.72 -7.91 21.11
CA LEU A 54 -1.21 -6.54 21.07
C LEU A 54 0.09 -6.47 21.88
N ASN A 55 1.16 -5.96 21.26
CA ASN A 55 2.43 -5.78 21.95
C ASN A 55 2.33 -4.67 23.00
N GLN A 56 2.26 -5.07 24.28
CA GLN A 56 2.10 -4.15 25.41
C GLN A 56 3.33 -3.24 25.66
N LYS A 57 4.44 -3.44 24.91
CA LYS A 57 5.62 -2.58 24.96
C LYS A 57 5.58 -1.42 23.96
N CYS A 58 4.51 -1.30 23.19
CA CYS A 58 4.25 -0.19 22.28
C CYS A 58 3.33 0.81 22.97
N TYR A 59 3.90 1.93 23.40
CA TYR A 59 3.18 3.01 24.08
C TYR A 59 2.79 4.08 23.06
N ASP A 60 1.72 4.83 23.35
CA ASP A 60 1.27 5.97 22.52
C ASP A 60 1.21 5.63 21.02
N MET A 61 0.60 4.48 20.72
CA MET A 61 0.49 3.99 19.35
C MET A 61 -0.41 4.90 18.51
N GLU A 62 0.10 5.30 17.34
CA GLU A 62 -0.63 6.08 16.36
C GLU A 62 -0.46 5.44 14.98
N VAL A 63 -1.56 4.97 14.38
CA VAL A 63 -1.54 4.57 12.97
C VAL A 63 -1.53 5.84 12.13
N ILE A 64 -0.48 6.02 11.34
CA ILE A 64 -0.30 7.23 10.54
C ILE A 64 -1.10 7.08 9.24
N PRO A 65 -2.07 7.97 8.95
CA PRO A 65 -2.81 7.91 7.71
C PRO A 65 -1.89 8.07 6.49
N MET A 66 -2.00 7.17 5.52
CA MET A 66 -1.23 7.26 4.28
C MET A 66 -1.78 8.40 3.40
N THR A 67 -1.09 9.53 3.40
CA THR A 67 -1.40 10.65 2.50
C THR A 67 -1.10 10.27 1.04
N GLN A 68 -1.70 10.97 0.08
CA GLN A 68 -1.42 10.71 -1.34
C GLN A 68 0.07 10.88 -1.68
N SER A 69 0.75 11.89 -1.11
CA SER A 69 2.20 12.08 -1.31
C SER A 69 3.00 10.87 -0.85
N MET A 70 2.66 10.29 0.31
CA MET A 70 3.31 9.10 0.84
C MET A 70 3.06 7.87 -0.04
N LYS A 71 1.81 7.67 -0.49
CA LYS A 71 1.44 6.59 -1.43
C LYS A 71 2.24 6.71 -2.72
N ASP A 72 2.32 7.92 -3.28
CA ASP A 72 3.05 8.18 -4.51
C ASP A 72 4.55 7.98 -4.33
N ALA A 73 5.14 8.48 -3.24
CA ALA A 73 6.57 8.34 -2.97
C ALA A 73 7.01 6.87 -2.88
N VAL A 74 6.28 6.05 -2.11
CA VAL A 74 6.62 4.63 -1.95
C VAL A 74 6.42 3.85 -3.24
N VAL A 75 5.32 4.06 -3.98
CA VAL A 75 5.08 3.42 -5.28
C VAL A 75 6.12 3.85 -6.31
N ASN A 76 6.43 5.14 -6.38
CA ASN A 76 7.42 5.68 -7.30
C ASN A 76 8.79 5.07 -7.01
N ARG A 77 9.17 4.94 -5.73
CA ARG A 77 10.45 4.34 -5.35
C ARG A 77 10.53 2.86 -5.71
N HIS A 78 9.46 2.09 -5.45
CA HIS A 78 9.36 0.69 -5.87
C HIS A 78 9.55 0.55 -7.39
N ASN A 79 8.84 1.36 -8.18
CA ASN A 79 8.93 1.32 -9.63
C ASN A 79 10.30 1.79 -10.18
N GLN A 80 10.94 2.77 -9.55
CA GLN A 80 12.32 3.18 -9.92
C GLN A 80 13.31 2.01 -9.77
N LEU A 81 13.26 1.31 -8.63
CA LEU A 81 14.15 0.19 -8.34
C LEU A 81 13.84 -1.02 -9.24
N ARG A 82 12.55 -1.33 -9.44
CA ARG A 82 12.11 -2.38 -10.38
C ARG A 82 12.51 -2.06 -11.81
N ASN A 83 12.40 -0.82 -12.25
CA ASN A 83 12.83 -0.38 -13.59
C ASN A 83 14.34 -0.52 -13.76
N LYS A 84 15.15 -0.20 -12.73
CA LYS A 84 16.60 -0.44 -12.71
C LYS A 84 16.92 -1.93 -12.81
N LEU A 85 16.23 -2.78 -12.05
CA LEU A 85 16.39 -4.23 -12.09
C LEU A 85 16.03 -4.80 -13.46
N ALA A 86 14.86 -4.44 -13.99
CA ALA A 86 14.36 -4.90 -15.27
C ALA A 86 15.28 -4.50 -16.43
N ALA A 87 15.98 -3.36 -16.32
CA ALA A 87 17.01 -2.93 -17.26
C ALA A 87 18.33 -3.73 -17.18
N GLY A 88 18.49 -4.64 -16.21
CA GLY A 88 19.75 -5.32 -15.94
C GLY A 88 20.82 -4.39 -15.33
N LYS A 89 20.41 -3.29 -14.68
CA LYS A 89 21.30 -2.29 -14.08
C LYS A 89 21.51 -2.51 -12.57
N THR A 90 20.94 -3.55 -12.00
CA THR A 90 21.21 -3.99 -10.61
C THR A 90 22.40 -4.98 -10.63
N PRO A 91 23.47 -4.75 -9.85
CA PRO A 91 24.69 -5.55 -9.95
C PRO A 91 24.44 -7.06 -9.83
N LYS A 92 24.98 -7.84 -10.79
CA LYS A 92 24.87 -9.32 -10.90
C LYS A 92 23.50 -9.85 -11.35
N TYR A 93 22.47 -9.01 -11.45
CA TYR A 93 21.11 -9.44 -11.82
C TYR A 93 20.84 -9.25 -13.32
N PRO A 94 20.25 -10.26 -13.98
CA PRO A 94 19.85 -10.15 -15.38
C PRO A 94 18.64 -9.22 -15.55
N SER A 95 18.46 -8.69 -16.76
CA SER A 95 17.25 -7.95 -17.14
C SER A 95 15.99 -8.83 -17.11
N ALA A 96 14.82 -8.20 -16.99
CA ALA A 96 13.52 -8.87 -16.92
C ALA A 96 12.68 -8.56 -18.17
N SER A 97 12.11 -9.59 -18.81
CA SER A 97 11.39 -9.41 -20.07
C SER A 97 9.96 -8.90 -19.91
N MET A 98 9.36 -9.08 -18.73
CA MET A 98 7.93 -8.80 -18.50
C MET A 98 7.61 -8.23 -17.10
N MET A 99 8.53 -7.48 -16.48
CA MET A 99 8.30 -6.89 -15.15
C MET A 99 7.16 -5.86 -15.16
N LYS A 100 6.07 -6.04 -14.40
CA LYS A 100 4.98 -5.05 -14.36
C LYS A 100 5.32 -3.78 -13.58
N GLU A 101 4.70 -2.67 -13.96
CA GLU A 101 4.58 -1.45 -13.16
C GLU A 101 3.60 -1.70 -12.00
N ILE A 102 4.00 -1.28 -10.79
CA ILE A 102 3.18 -1.38 -9.58
C ILE A 102 2.33 -0.12 -9.41
N PHE A 103 1.09 -0.31 -8.96
CA PHE A 103 0.17 0.76 -8.57
C PHE A 103 -0.30 0.56 -7.13
N TRP A 104 -0.71 1.65 -6.48
CA TRP A 104 -1.34 1.56 -5.16
C TRP A 104 -2.67 0.77 -5.22
N ASP A 105 -2.96 0.06 -4.14
CA ASP A 105 -4.17 -0.73 -3.93
C ASP A 105 -4.69 -0.52 -2.50
N ASP A 106 -5.87 0.08 -2.38
CA ASP A 106 -6.45 0.41 -1.08
C ASP A 106 -6.92 -0.83 -0.30
N GLU A 107 -7.17 -1.96 -0.97
CA GLU A 107 -7.52 -3.23 -0.29
C GLU A 107 -6.30 -3.81 0.42
N LEU A 108 -5.13 -3.77 -0.22
CA LEU A 108 -3.85 -4.17 0.39
C LEU A 108 -3.45 -3.21 1.54
N GLU A 109 -3.67 -1.90 1.38
CA GLU A 109 -3.47 -0.93 2.47
C GLU A 109 -4.36 -1.25 3.69
N GLU A 110 -5.64 -1.54 3.47
CA GLU A 110 -6.57 -1.83 4.57
C GLU A 110 -6.11 -3.03 5.40
N VAL A 111 -5.59 -4.07 4.74
CA VAL A 111 -5.08 -5.27 5.41
C VAL A 111 -3.74 -5.01 6.09
N ALA A 112 -2.82 -4.27 5.45
CA ALA A 112 -1.58 -3.82 6.09
C ALA A 112 -1.88 -2.98 7.36
N CYS A 113 -2.92 -2.14 7.33
CA CYS A 113 -3.34 -1.37 8.51
C CYS A 113 -3.91 -2.24 9.63
N LYS A 114 -4.48 -3.41 9.32
CA LYS A 114 -4.90 -4.38 10.36
C LYS A 114 -3.70 -5.07 10.98
N HIS A 115 -2.61 -5.27 10.23
CA HIS A 115 -1.36 -5.82 10.76
C HIS A 115 -0.69 -4.87 11.75
N VAL A 116 -0.41 -3.63 11.36
CA VAL A 116 0.37 -2.68 12.18
C VAL A 116 -0.30 -2.37 13.52
N LYS A 117 -1.63 -2.46 13.62
CA LYS A 117 -2.40 -2.28 14.86
C LYS A 117 -2.01 -3.23 15.99
N TRP A 118 -1.38 -4.36 15.69
CA TRP A 118 -0.90 -5.30 16.70
C TRP A 118 0.49 -4.94 17.26
N CYS A 119 1.20 -4.01 16.62
CA CYS A 119 2.58 -3.63 16.95
C CYS A 119 3.55 -4.82 17.10
N GLN A 120 3.40 -5.81 16.22
CA GLN A 120 4.28 -6.98 16.16
C GLN A 120 5.17 -6.88 14.92
N PHE A 121 6.48 -6.95 15.11
CA PHE A 121 7.43 -7.06 14.00
C PHE A 121 7.61 -8.53 13.60
N ASP A 122 6.50 -9.13 13.16
CA ASP A 122 6.42 -10.52 12.72
C ASP A 122 5.32 -10.65 11.66
N HIS A 123 5.42 -11.64 10.78
CA HIS A 123 4.46 -11.86 9.71
C HIS A 123 3.17 -12.49 10.24
N ASP A 124 2.02 -11.94 9.85
CA ASP A 124 0.74 -12.59 10.12
C ASP A 124 0.55 -13.90 9.34
N SER A 125 -0.35 -14.76 9.82
CA SER A 125 -0.59 -16.09 9.27
C SER A 125 -1.41 -16.07 7.97
N CYS A 126 -2.26 -15.07 7.77
CA CYS A 126 -3.04 -14.88 6.56
C CYS A 126 -3.54 -13.43 6.43
N ARG A 127 -3.33 -12.88 5.24
CA ARG A 127 -3.70 -11.53 4.80
C ARG A 127 -4.43 -11.52 3.46
N ALA A 128 -5.07 -12.64 3.11
CA ALA A 128 -5.80 -12.77 1.86
C ALA A 128 -6.89 -11.68 1.75
N THR A 129 -7.04 -11.12 0.55
CA THR A 129 -8.08 -10.13 0.28
C THR A 129 -9.18 -10.73 -0.61
N ARG A 130 -10.20 -9.95 -0.97
CA ARG A 130 -11.16 -10.37 -2.00
C ARG A 130 -10.47 -10.57 -3.34
N SER A 131 -9.52 -9.69 -3.67
CA SER A 131 -8.81 -9.69 -4.96
C SER A 131 -7.58 -10.61 -5.00
N TYR A 132 -6.94 -10.88 -3.86
CA TYR A 132 -5.63 -11.53 -3.80
C TYR A 132 -5.59 -12.68 -2.79
N ASP A 133 -5.32 -13.89 -3.26
CA ASP A 133 -5.38 -15.10 -2.40
C ASP A 133 -4.15 -15.25 -1.51
N HIS A 134 -2.98 -14.85 -2.00
CA HIS A 134 -1.70 -15.04 -1.30
C HIS A 134 -0.83 -13.77 -1.33
N PRO A 135 -1.25 -12.64 -0.74
CA PRO A 135 -0.45 -11.43 -0.76
C PRO A 135 0.92 -11.61 -0.09
N GLY A 136 1.94 -11.04 -0.72
CA GLY A 136 3.27 -10.90 -0.14
C GLY A 136 3.27 -9.84 0.95
N GLN A 137 4.27 -9.84 1.81
CA GLN A 137 4.41 -8.83 2.86
C GLN A 137 5.86 -8.52 3.13
N ASN A 138 6.18 -7.24 3.19
CA ASN A 138 7.44 -6.74 3.73
C ASN A 138 7.19 -5.94 5.00
N LEU A 139 8.05 -6.15 5.98
CA LEU A 139 8.00 -5.46 7.27
C LEU A 139 9.31 -4.70 7.47
N ARG A 140 9.22 -3.52 8.05
CA ARG A 140 10.40 -2.81 8.58
C ARG A 140 10.06 -2.14 9.88
N LYS A 141 10.98 -2.25 10.84
CA LYS A 141 10.98 -1.48 12.06
C LYS A 141 12.18 -0.53 12.06
N SER A 142 11.94 0.74 12.32
CA SER A 142 12.98 1.74 12.59
C SER A 142 12.77 2.35 13.98
N SER A 143 13.85 2.90 14.54
CA SER A 143 13.87 3.57 15.84
C SER A 143 14.68 4.86 15.72
N ASP A 144 14.15 5.95 16.28
CA ASP A 144 14.78 7.26 16.29
C ASP A 144 14.55 7.96 17.63
N TYR A 145 15.31 9.03 17.87
CA TYR A 145 15.16 9.85 19.06
C TYR A 145 13.83 10.61 19.05
N VAL A 146 13.16 10.67 20.20
CA VAL A 146 11.83 11.30 20.33
C VAL A 146 11.80 12.80 19.99
N HIS A 147 12.95 13.48 20.03
CA HIS A 147 13.04 14.90 19.68
C HIS A 147 13.18 15.14 18.16
N ILE A 148 13.43 14.11 17.35
CA ILE A 148 13.55 14.21 15.90
C ILE A 148 12.18 13.96 15.27
N ALA A 149 11.56 15.00 14.72
CA ALA A 149 10.27 14.87 14.06
C ALA A 149 10.36 13.87 12.88
N PRO A 150 9.44 12.91 12.76
CA PRO A 150 9.49 11.91 11.71
C PRO A 150 9.12 12.53 10.35
N ASN A 151 9.89 12.19 9.32
CA ASN A 151 9.50 12.39 7.93
C ASN A 151 8.98 11.06 7.37
N TYR A 152 7.65 10.87 7.37
CA TYR A 152 7.06 9.58 7.00
C TYR A 152 7.25 9.22 5.53
N GLU A 153 7.39 10.21 4.64
CA GLU A 153 7.69 9.97 3.23
C GLU A 153 9.12 9.42 3.07
N GLU A 154 10.09 10.05 3.73
CA GLU A 154 11.48 9.60 3.75
C GLU A 154 11.63 8.21 4.37
N ILE A 155 10.95 7.96 5.51
CA ILE A 155 10.92 6.63 6.13
C ILE A 155 10.44 5.57 5.14
N LEU A 156 9.40 5.84 4.34
CA LEU A 156 8.92 4.89 3.32
C LEU A 156 9.93 4.66 2.19
N VAL A 157 10.63 5.71 1.76
CA VAL A 157 11.67 5.62 0.72
C VAL A 157 12.86 4.80 1.21
N GLU A 158 13.39 5.12 2.40
CA GLU A 158 14.46 4.36 3.05
C GLU A 158 14.05 2.91 3.30
N THR A 159 12.80 2.69 3.74
CA THR A 159 12.24 1.35 3.92
C THR A 159 12.33 0.52 2.65
N THR A 160 11.93 1.14 1.53
CA THR A 160 11.96 0.52 0.21
C THR A 160 13.38 0.20 -0.23
N ASP A 161 14.33 1.09 0.05
CA ASP A 161 15.74 0.92 -0.30
C ASP A 161 16.39 -0.21 0.46
N ASP A 162 16.22 -0.26 1.78
CA ASP A 162 16.77 -1.32 2.61
C ASP A 162 16.26 -2.70 2.21
N TRP A 163 14.97 -2.82 1.90
CA TRP A 163 14.40 -4.07 1.40
C TRP A 163 14.99 -4.47 0.05
N PHE A 164 15.21 -3.51 -0.85
CA PHE A 164 15.76 -3.80 -2.17
C PHE A 164 17.25 -4.14 -2.12
N ASP A 165 18.02 -3.49 -1.26
CA ASP A 165 19.47 -3.69 -1.09
C ASP A 165 19.85 -5.11 -0.63
N GLU A 166 18.87 -5.87 -0.15
CA GLU A 166 19.01 -7.31 0.06
C GLU A 166 19.35 -8.11 -1.22
N TYR A 167 19.24 -7.51 -2.42
CA TYR A 167 19.75 -8.12 -3.67
C TYR A 167 21.21 -8.57 -3.52
N SER A 168 22.00 -7.85 -2.70
CA SER A 168 23.40 -8.15 -2.43
C SER A 168 23.62 -9.40 -1.57
N ASN A 169 22.58 -9.87 -0.87
CA ASN A 169 22.62 -11.01 0.04
C ASN A 169 22.36 -12.35 -0.63
N VAL A 170 21.91 -12.36 -1.88
CA VAL A 170 21.55 -13.58 -2.61
C VAL A 170 22.10 -13.57 -4.04
N ALA A 171 22.50 -14.74 -4.54
CA ALA A 171 22.97 -14.88 -5.91
C ALA A 171 21.82 -14.74 -6.91
N SER A 172 22.11 -14.20 -8.09
CA SER A 172 21.10 -13.95 -9.13
C SER A 172 20.43 -15.20 -9.68
N SER A 173 20.94 -16.41 -9.41
CA SER A 173 20.23 -17.66 -9.68
C SER A 173 18.87 -17.74 -8.99
N ILE A 174 18.65 -16.97 -7.91
CA ILE A 174 17.36 -16.92 -7.20
C ILE A 174 16.20 -16.49 -8.11
N VAL A 175 16.49 -15.77 -9.19
CA VAL A 175 15.45 -15.20 -10.06
C VAL A 175 14.74 -16.27 -10.88
N ASP A 176 15.45 -17.34 -11.24
CA ASP A 176 14.91 -18.46 -12.02
C ASP A 176 14.05 -19.40 -11.17
N LYS A 177 14.41 -19.53 -9.89
CA LYS A 177 13.75 -20.42 -8.95
C LYS A 177 13.94 -19.88 -7.54
N TYR A 178 12.87 -19.31 -6.99
CA TYR A 178 12.87 -18.84 -5.61
C TYR A 178 13.05 -20.02 -4.66
N GLU A 179 13.96 -19.87 -3.71
CA GLU A 179 14.23 -20.83 -2.66
C GLU A 179 14.29 -20.05 -1.35
N SER A 180 13.75 -20.63 -0.29
CA SER A 180 14.00 -20.14 1.07
C SER A 180 15.27 -20.81 1.58
N ARG A 181 16.28 -20.01 1.89
CA ARG A 181 17.59 -20.43 2.37
C ARG A 181 17.81 -19.79 3.73
N GLY A 182 18.38 -20.53 4.67
CA GLY A 182 18.83 -19.96 5.93
C GLY A 182 19.97 -18.95 5.71
N GLY A 183 20.13 -18.00 6.64
CA GLY A 183 21.22 -17.02 6.60
C GLY A 183 20.71 -15.59 6.42
N LYS A 184 21.29 -14.85 5.48
CA LYS A 184 20.96 -13.44 5.24
C LYS A 184 19.55 -13.28 4.65
N LEU A 185 18.88 -12.19 4.99
CA LEU A 185 17.57 -11.84 4.44
C LEU A 185 17.70 -11.41 2.97
N TYR A 186 16.79 -11.92 2.15
CA TYR A 186 16.56 -11.52 0.74
C TYR A 186 15.09 -11.67 0.32
N GLY A 187 14.23 -12.02 1.28
CA GLY A 187 12.79 -12.19 1.05
C GLY A 187 12.13 -10.89 0.62
N HIS A 188 12.58 -9.76 1.17
CA HIS A 188 12.01 -8.46 0.87
C HIS A 188 12.33 -8.04 -0.56
N PHE A 189 13.60 -8.16 -0.95
CA PHE A 189 14.03 -7.89 -2.33
C PHE A 189 13.29 -8.78 -3.34
N THR A 190 13.18 -10.07 -3.07
CA THR A 190 12.56 -11.02 -4.01
C THR A 190 11.07 -10.79 -4.19
N VAL A 191 10.30 -10.51 -3.12
CA VAL A 191 8.86 -10.25 -3.28
C VAL A 191 8.62 -8.93 -4.03
N MET A 192 9.43 -7.90 -3.74
CA MET A 192 9.43 -6.63 -4.48
C MET A 192 9.82 -6.79 -5.94
N SER A 193 10.61 -7.82 -6.28
CA SER A 193 11.15 -8.05 -7.61
C SER A 193 10.31 -9.02 -8.44
N ARG A 194 9.20 -9.54 -7.91
CA ARG A 194 8.37 -10.45 -8.70
C ARG A 194 7.73 -9.72 -9.89
N ASP A 195 7.84 -10.28 -11.09
CA ASP A 195 7.33 -9.62 -12.30
C ASP A 195 5.81 -9.44 -12.31
N VAL A 196 5.10 -10.33 -11.63
CA VAL A 196 3.64 -10.32 -11.46
C VAL A 196 3.11 -9.15 -10.61
N GLN A 197 3.95 -8.53 -9.76
CA GLN A 197 3.49 -7.46 -8.88
C GLN A 197 3.04 -6.26 -9.72
N ASP A 198 1.74 -5.97 -9.70
CA ASP A 198 1.14 -4.74 -10.25
C ASP A 198 0.39 -3.94 -9.18
N LYS A 199 0.33 -4.46 -7.96
CA LYS A 199 -0.45 -3.90 -6.86
C LYS A 199 0.31 -4.01 -5.54
N MET A 200 0.29 -2.92 -4.79
CA MET A 200 0.81 -2.86 -3.43
C MET A 200 -0.01 -1.89 -2.57
N GLY A 201 -0.03 -2.12 -1.27
CA GLY A 201 -0.57 -1.18 -0.30
C GLY A 201 0.20 -1.29 1.00
N CYS A 202 0.47 -0.16 1.65
CA CYS A 202 1.24 -0.11 2.89
C CYS A 202 0.49 0.61 3.98
N CYS A 203 0.86 0.32 5.22
CA CYS A 203 0.43 1.09 6.38
C CYS A 203 1.59 1.19 7.36
N MET A 204 1.52 2.18 8.25
CA MET A 204 2.51 2.31 9.31
C MET A 204 1.89 2.69 10.64
N VAL A 205 2.55 2.28 11.72
CA VAL A 205 2.23 2.71 13.08
C VAL A 205 3.48 3.31 13.70
N GLN A 206 3.31 4.47 14.32
CA GLN A 206 4.28 5.05 15.24
C GLN A 206 3.96 4.61 16.66
N TYR A 207 4.99 4.38 17.48
CA TYR A 207 4.83 4.13 18.90
C TYR A 207 6.10 4.47 19.67
N LEU A 208 5.96 4.69 20.98
CA LEU A 208 7.07 4.82 21.89
C LEU A 208 7.49 3.46 22.46
N HIS A 209 8.80 3.26 22.59
CA HIS A 209 9.39 2.08 23.22
C HIS A 209 10.45 2.51 24.23
N TYR A 210 10.32 2.06 25.48
CA TYR A 210 11.32 2.33 26.51
C TYR A 210 12.40 1.25 26.52
N GLU A 211 13.62 1.63 26.19
CA GLU A 211 14.77 0.74 26.17
C GLU A 211 16.05 1.52 26.54
N ARG A 212 16.97 0.87 27.27
CA ARG A 212 18.27 1.46 27.67
C ARG A 212 18.13 2.82 28.37
N ASN A 213 17.17 2.92 29.29
CA ASN A 213 16.84 4.13 30.04
C ASN A 213 16.41 5.34 29.19
N TYR A 214 15.91 5.10 27.98
CA TYR A 214 15.47 6.16 27.07
C TYR A 214 14.17 5.77 26.34
N TRP A 215 13.35 6.77 26.02
CA TRP A 215 12.16 6.60 25.20
C TRP A 215 12.51 6.79 23.72
N TRP A 216 12.29 5.76 22.91
CA TRP A 216 12.55 5.77 21.47
C TRP A 216 11.26 5.89 20.69
N ARG A 217 11.23 6.77 19.68
CA ARG A 217 10.16 6.80 18.68
C ARG A 217 10.42 5.68 17.69
N ASN A 218 9.51 4.74 17.58
CA ASN A 218 9.59 3.62 16.66
C ASN A 218 8.53 3.75 15.58
N THR A 219 8.88 3.31 14.38
CA THR A 219 7.93 3.18 13.27
C THR A 219 7.97 1.75 12.78
N LEU A 220 6.80 1.11 12.69
CA LEU A 220 6.62 -0.17 12.01
C LEU A 220 5.87 0.08 10.70
N VAL A 221 6.53 -0.22 9.58
CA VAL A 221 5.96 -0.17 8.24
C VAL A 221 5.65 -1.59 7.78
N THR A 222 4.44 -1.79 7.26
CA THR A 222 4.01 -3.02 6.60
C THR A 222 3.57 -2.68 5.20
N CYS A 223 4.13 -3.35 4.19
CA CYS A 223 3.68 -3.26 2.81
C CYS A 223 3.24 -4.64 2.35
N ASP A 224 1.99 -4.75 1.93
CA ASP A 224 1.44 -5.95 1.31
C ASP A 224 1.47 -5.80 -0.22
N TYR A 225 1.75 -6.91 -0.91
CA TYR A 225 1.89 -6.99 -2.37
C TYR A 225 0.90 -7.98 -2.94
N ARG A 226 0.54 -7.82 -4.22
CA ARG A 226 -0.38 -8.70 -4.95
C ARG A 226 -0.16 -10.20 -4.69
N GLU A 227 1.09 -10.65 -4.69
CA GLU A 227 1.44 -12.04 -4.40
C GLU A 227 2.71 -12.19 -3.56
N THR A 228 2.85 -13.31 -2.86
CA THR A 228 4.04 -13.67 -2.09
C THR A 228 5.12 -14.36 -2.92
N ASN A 229 6.29 -14.64 -2.36
CA ASN A 229 7.25 -15.55 -2.98
C ASN A 229 6.78 -17.00 -2.86
N PHE A 230 6.78 -17.74 -3.96
CA PHE A 230 6.46 -19.16 -3.98
C PHE A 230 7.73 -19.99 -4.20
N ILE A 231 8.02 -20.90 -3.27
CA ILE A 231 9.17 -21.81 -3.37
C ILE A 231 9.05 -22.61 -4.68
N GLY A 232 10.12 -22.59 -5.47
CA GLY A 232 10.21 -23.29 -6.75
C GLY A 232 9.74 -22.48 -7.96
N ASN A 233 9.06 -21.34 -7.77
CA ASN A 233 8.62 -20.48 -8.86
C ASN A 233 9.69 -19.43 -9.19
N PRO A 234 9.77 -18.95 -10.44
CA PRO A 234 10.62 -17.81 -10.78
C PRO A 234 10.18 -16.55 -10.03
N VAL A 235 11.15 -15.71 -9.66
CA VAL A 235 10.90 -14.35 -9.19
C VAL A 235 10.48 -13.51 -10.39
N TYR A 236 11.29 -13.49 -11.45
CA TYR A 236 10.93 -12.85 -12.71
C TYR A 236 11.51 -13.58 -13.92
N ARG A 237 10.86 -13.45 -15.07
CA ARG A 237 11.37 -13.99 -16.34
C ARG A 237 12.52 -13.14 -16.88
N ARG A 238 13.67 -13.77 -17.12
CA ARG A 238 14.85 -13.14 -17.74
C ARG A 238 14.61 -12.87 -19.22
N GLY A 239 15.15 -11.77 -19.73
CA GLY A 239 15.19 -11.50 -21.17
C GLY A 239 15.34 -10.01 -21.48
N PRO A 240 15.33 -9.62 -22.76
CA PRO A 240 15.39 -8.22 -23.15
C PRO A 240 14.23 -7.44 -22.51
N PRO A 241 14.47 -6.26 -21.91
CA PRO A 241 13.44 -5.52 -21.21
C PRO A 241 12.17 -5.33 -22.04
N THR A 242 11.00 -5.56 -21.44
CA THR A 242 9.67 -5.39 -22.06
C THR A 242 9.36 -6.24 -23.30
N SER A 243 10.28 -7.12 -23.73
CA SER A 243 10.07 -7.97 -24.91
C SER A 243 8.88 -8.91 -24.79
N GLU A 244 8.46 -9.21 -23.56
CA GLU A 244 7.39 -10.17 -23.26
C GLU A 244 6.24 -9.54 -22.47
N CYS A 245 6.07 -8.21 -22.49
CA CYS A 245 4.94 -7.57 -21.79
C CYS A 245 3.58 -8.14 -22.19
N ARG A 246 3.43 -8.57 -23.45
CA ARG A 246 2.17 -9.12 -23.98
C ARG A 246 1.79 -10.49 -23.39
N GLU A 247 2.69 -11.15 -22.68
CA GLU A 247 2.39 -12.38 -21.93
C GLU A 247 1.38 -12.12 -20.80
N TRP A 248 1.30 -10.88 -20.30
CA TRP A 248 0.25 -10.46 -19.36
C TRP A 248 -1.10 -10.16 -20.03
N GLY A 249 -1.14 -10.11 -21.36
CA GLY A 249 -2.30 -9.76 -22.17
C GLY A 249 -1.95 -8.78 -23.28
N SER A 250 -2.76 -8.76 -24.35
CA SER A 250 -2.51 -7.94 -25.55
C SER A 250 -2.43 -6.43 -25.30
N ASP A 251 -2.98 -5.98 -24.17
CA ASP A 251 -3.06 -4.56 -23.79
C ASP A 251 -1.83 -4.07 -22.99
N TYR A 252 -0.95 -4.99 -22.58
CA TYR A 252 0.28 -4.64 -21.87
C TYR A 252 1.37 -4.18 -22.85
N LYS A 253 1.99 -3.05 -22.51
CA LYS A 253 3.06 -2.40 -23.28
C LYS A 253 4.11 -1.80 -22.33
N PRO A 254 5.28 -1.36 -22.83
CA PRO A 254 6.21 -0.57 -22.02
C PRO A 254 5.53 0.63 -21.35
N SER A 255 5.82 0.86 -20.07
CA SER A 255 5.33 2.02 -19.34
C SER A 255 5.99 3.30 -19.87
N PRO A 256 5.22 4.39 -20.08
CA PRO A 256 5.79 5.66 -20.52
C PRO A 256 6.67 6.30 -19.44
N ARG A 257 6.41 6.04 -18.15
CA ARG A 257 7.17 6.59 -17.02
C ARG A 257 8.36 5.70 -16.64
N TYR A 258 8.19 4.39 -16.76
CA TYR A 258 9.19 3.39 -16.41
C TYR A 258 9.46 2.47 -17.62
N PRO A 259 10.32 2.88 -18.56
CA PRO A 259 10.40 2.28 -19.90
C PRO A 259 10.81 0.79 -19.93
N TYR A 260 11.30 0.24 -18.82
CA TYR A 260 11.65 -1.18 -18.70
C TYR A 260 10.58 -2.01 -17.98
N LEU A 261 9.45 -1.41 -17.62
CA LEU A 261 8.31 -2.05 -16.99
C LEU A 261 7.12 -2.17 -17.95
N CYS A 262 6.23 -3.12 -17.69
CA CYS A 262 5.01 -3.37 -18.42
C CYS A 262 3.82 -2.72 -17.71
N THR A 263 3.01 -1.98 -18.46
CA THR A 263 1.79 -1.36 -17.95
C THR A 263 0.62 -1.67 -18.86
N ASN A 264 -0.58 -1.79 -18.29
CA ASN A 264 -1.81 -1.93 -19.06
C ASN A 264 -2.39 -0.54 -19.32
N GLN A 265 -2.27 -0.08 -20.57
CA GLN A 265 -2.72 1.26 -20.95
C GLN A 265 -4.24 1.44 -20.88
N LYS A 266 -5.04 0.36 -20.88
CA LYS A 266 -6.51 0.43 -20.77
C LYS A 266 -7.00 0.50 -19.33
N SER A 267 -6.25 -0.07 -18.38
CA SER A 267 -6.55 0.05 -16.95
C SER A 267 -5.99 1.33 -16.34
N GLY A 268 -5.51 2.26 -17.16
CA GLY A 268 -5.03 3.57 -16.75
C GLY A 268 -6.12 4.33 -16.01
N ARG A 269 -6.20 4.15 -14.69
CA ARG A 269 -6.29 5.31 -13.82
C ARG A 269 -5.09 6.15 -14.21
N SER A 270 -5.35 7.12 -15.08
CA SER A 270 -4.45 8.22 -15.37
C SER A 270 -3.86 8.70 -14.06
N TYR A 271 -2.63 8.30 -13.74
CA TYR A 271 -1.81 9.15 -12.91
C TYR A 271 -1.45 10.32 -13.79
N ASP A 272 -2.30 11.35 -13.73
CA ASP A 272 -2.01 12.63 -14.36
C ASP A 272 -0.90 13.28 -13.53
N PRO A 273 0.31 13.52 -14.08
CA PRO A 273 1.37 14.22 -13.37
C PRO A 273 1.02 15.68 -13.02
N TYR A 274 -0.15 16.19 -13.42
CA TYR A 274 -0.66 17.52 -13.11
C TYR A 274 -1.83 17.58 -12.10
N TYR A 275 -2.37 16.45 -11.61
CA TYR A 275 -3.39 16.49 -10.53
C TYR A 275 -2.73 16.56 -9.14
N GLY A 276 -1.97 17.64 -8.95
CA GLY A 276 -1.49 18.13 -7.67
C GLY A 276 -2.15 19.47 -7.33
N SER A 277 -3.48 19.55 -7.33
CA SER A 277 -4.27 20.56 -6.60
C SER A 277 -5.75 20.31 -6.81
N GLU A 278 -6.41 19.81 -5.77
CA GLU A 278 -7.81 20.04 -5.36
C GLU A 278 -8.27 18.82 -4.57
N SER A 279 -7.81 18.78 -3.31
CA SER A 279 -8.61 18.21 -2.25
C SER A 279 -9.95 18.94 -2.27
N GLN A 280 -11.04 18.25 -2.62
CA GLN A 280 -12.35 18.65 -2.11
C GLN A 280 -12.32 18.45 -0.59
N THR A 281 -11.83 19.48 0.11
CA THR A 281 -12.02 19.65 1.54
C THR A 281 -13.50 19.90 1.78
N SER A 282 -14.24 18.88 2.18
CA SER A 282 -15.44 19.10 2.98
C SER A 282 -15.01 19.34 4.43
N GLU A 283 -14.52 20.56 4.68
CA GLU A 283 -14.44 21.09 6.04
C GLU A 283 -15.86 21.24 6.59
N VAL A 284 -16.29 20.32 7.44
CA VAL A 284 -17.45 20.54 8.31
C VAL A 284 -16.94 21.29 9.54
N VAL A 285 -16.95 22.62 9.46
CA VAL A 285 -16.85 23.48 10.64
C VAL A 285 -18.14 23.32 11.43
N VAL A 286 -18.09 22.59 12.55
CA VAL A 286 -19.18 22.53 13.52
C VAL A 286 -19.10 23.79 14.39
N SER A 287 -19.88 24.80 14.04
CA SER A 287 -20.15 25.96 14.90
C SER A 287 -21.09 25.54 16.03
N LEU A 288 -20.59 25.47 17.26
CA LEU A 288 -21.42 25.35 18.45
C LEU A 288 -22.09 26.69 18.74
N ASN A 289 -23.39 26.82 18.44
CA ASN A 289 -24.20 27.91 18.97
C ASN A 289 -24.63 27.56 20.39
N SER A 290 -24.08 28.28 21.36
CA SER A 290 -24.63 28.42 22.70
C SER A 290 -25.95 29.19 22.61
N THR A 291 -27.04 28.59 23.07
CA THR A 291 -28.26 29.31 23.44
C THR A 291 -28.29 29.39 24.95
N SER A 292 -28.13 30.61 25.45
CA SER A 292 -28.39 31.01 26.83
C SER A 292 -29.90 31.08 27.04
N SER A 293 -30.38 30.36 28.06
CA SER A 293 -31.55 30.72 28.86
C SER A 293 -31.07 31.16 30.23
#